data_AF-A0A317U1C6-F1
#
_entry.id   AF-A0A317U1C6-F1
#
_cell.length_a   1.000
_cell.length_b   1.000
_cell.length_c   1.000
_cell.angle_alpha   90.00
_cell.angle_beta   90.00
_cell.angle_gamma   90.00
#
_symmetry.space_group_name_H-M   'P 1'
#
loop_
_entity.id
_entity.type
_entity.pdbx_description
1 polymer ?
#
loop_
_entity_poly.entity_id
_entity_poly.type
_entity_poly.pdbx_seq_one_letter_code
_entity_poly.pdbx_strand_id
1 'polypeptide(L)'
;MHGFFDFKTLNTSLKLTIQDRIFIYIFNQANHKKKLELIKNLKIETIARIAYHDPSIEIFCNHSELKEYWGKIWCAYGVALAQQKNLPLIMFFSQPQLNQFDLVRGAYFFHLSQEIRKNIKTDFGFSEMESIKIAIRHGSVHAIQRYNEYIYYKLQQASAEDSYSLYQELIANSKLMLPYYGSYGYMVLADALSHYCLWLLNNFKFEEAQAEYKHVLESLDYAELILNESKYSIQNASIGVGLKCSNSKGFEAPSQAKDFFIAYYKKSIPAPQDSNSSRLISVL
;
A
#
# COMPACT_ATOMS: atom_id res chain seq x y z
N MET A 1 29.61 11.90 10.33
CA MET A 1 29.53 10.44 10.53
C MET A 1 28.10 10.14 10.98
N HIS A 2 27.20 9.91 10.03
CA HIS A 2 25.76 9.78 10.26
C HIS A 2 25.46 8.40 10.84
N GLY A 3 24.78 8.36 12.00
CA GLY A 3 24.45 7.14 12.72
C GLY A 3 23.67 6.17 11.85
N PHE A 4 24.38 5.16 11.37
CA PHE A 4 23.89 4.02 10.61
C PHE A 4 22.93 3.23 11.52
N PHE A 5 21.65 3.23 11.15
CA PHE A 5 20.51 2.53 11.77
C PHE A 5 20.00 3.04 13.13
N ASP A 6 18.84 3.70 13.11
CA ASP A 6 18.04 3.95 14.31
C ASP A 6 17.20 2.71 14.70
N PHE A 7 17.84 1.53 14.80
CA PHE A 7 17.21 0.32 15.35
C PHE A 7 16.55 0.58 16.71
N LYS A 8 17.04 1.59 17.44
CA LYS A 8 16.61 1.92 18.78
C LYS A 8 15.17 2.38 18.82
N THR A 9 14.72 3.25 17.91
CA THR A 9 13.36 3.82 18.01
C THR A 9 12.27 2.77 17.85
N LEU A 10 12.27 1.97 16.78
CA LEU A 10 11.26 0.93 16.58
C LEU A 10 11.34 -0.16 17.65
N ASN A 11 12.54 -0.67 17.96
CA ASN A 11 12.70 -1.69 18.99
C ASN A 11 12.29 -1.17 20.38
N THR A 12 12.52 0.11 20.68
CA THR A 12 12.05 0.72 21.93
C THR A 12 10.53 0.78 21.96
N SER A 13 9.88 1.19 20.86
CA SER A 13 8.43 1.23 20.74
C SER A 13 7.77 -0.15 20.85
N LEU A 14 8.46 -1.22 20.42
CA LEU A 14 7.95 -2.59 20.47
C LEU A 14 8.40 -3.38 21.70
N LYS A 15 9.34 -2.88 22.51
CA LYS A 15 9.81 -3.60 23.69
C LYS A 15 8.71 -3.74 24.72
N LEU A 16 8.43 -4.97 25.15
CA LEU A 16 7.50 -5.24 26.25
C LEU A 16 7.97 -4.56 27.54
N THR A 17 7.06 -3.80 28.14
CA THR A 17 7.22 -3.20 29.47
C THR A 17 6.89 -4.20 30.58
N ILE A 18 7.17 -3.83 31.83
CA ILE A 18 6.76 -4.63 33.00
C ILE A 18 5.23 -4.73 33.06
N GLN A 19 4.51 -3.64 32.76
CA GLN A 19 3.05 -3.62 32.74
C GLN A 19 2.50 -4.56 31.66
N ASP A 20 3.12 -4.62 30.49
CA ASP A 20 2.73 -5.55 29.42
C ASP A 20 2.84 -7.01 29.88
N ARG A 21 3.93 -7.35 30.59
CA ARG A 21 4.15 -8.72 31.12
C ARG A 21 3.11 -9.08 32.19
N ILE A 22 2.80 -8.15 33.08
CA ILE A 22 1.74 -8.34 34.10
C ILE A 22 0.39 -8.52 33.41
N PHE A 23 0.09 -7.72 32.38
CA PHE A 23 -1.14 -7.86 31.61
C PHE A 23 -1.24 -9.25 30.97
N ILE A 24 -0.18 -9.71 30.29
CA ILE A 24 -0.14 -11.04 29.66
C ILE A 24 -0.40 -12.13 30.70
N TYR A 25 0.25 -12.06 31.86
CA TYR A 25 0.01 -13.00 32.96
C TYR A 25 -1.46 -13.03 33.41
N ILE A 26 -2.04 -11.86 33.69
CA ILE A 26 -3.45 -11.74 34.12
C ILE A 26 -4.39 -12.26 33.02
N PHE A 27 -4.12 -11.89 31.76
CA PHE A 27 -4.90 -12.32 30.62
C PHE A 27 -4.93 -13.85 30.50
N ASN A 28 -3.77 -14.51 30.64
CA ASN A 28 -3.67 -15.97 30.50
C ASN A 28 -4.42 -16.74 31.59
N GLN A 29 -4.54 -16.16 32.79
CA GLN A 29 -5.32 -16.73 33.90
C GLN A 29 -6.81 -16.38 33.85
N ALA A 30 -7.19 -15.38 33.04
CA ALA A 30 -8.55 -14.87 32.97
C ALA A 30 -9.49 -15.82 32.20
N ASN A 31 -10.75 -15.89 32.64
CA ASN A 31 -11.81 -16.51 31.86
C ASN A 31 -12.17 -15.67 30.63
N HIS A 32 -12.94 -16.26 29.70
CA HIS A 32 -13.31 -15.64 28.43
C HIS A 32 -13.91 -14.23 28.55
N LYS A 33 -14.91 -14.07 29.43
CA LYS A 33 -15.58 -12.78 29.66
C LYS A 33 -14.58 -11.71 30.14
N LYS A 34 -13.69 -12.08 31.07
CA LYS A 34 -12.70 -11.16 31.59
C LYS A 34 -11.63 -10.81 30.55
N LYS A 35 -11.23 -11.75 29.70
CA LYS A 35 -10.32 -11.48 28.56
C LYS A 35 -10.90 -10.45 27.60
N LEU A 36 -12.19 -10.53 27.26
CA LEU A 36 -12.87 -9.52 26.44
C LEU A 36 -12.83 -8.12 27.07
N GLU A 37 -13.10 -8.03 28.37
CA GLU A 37 -13.06 -6.76 29.12
C GLU A 37 -11.64 -6.17 29.15
N LEU A 38 -10.64 -7.02 29.41
CA LEU A 38 -9.22 -6.63 29.44
C LEU A 38 -8.78 -6.02 28.10
N ILE A 39 -9.15 -6.66 26.98
CA ILE A 39 -8.83 -6.15 25.64
C ILE A 39 -9.55 -4.82 25.36
N LYS A 40 -10.84 -4.70 25.70
CA LYS A 40 -11.61 -3.47 25.46
C LYS A 40 -11.16 -2.28 26.30
N ASN A 41 -10.49 -2.52 27.42
CA ASN A 41 -9.99 -1.46 28.31
C ASN A 41 -8.54 -1.05 28.02
N LEU A 42 -7.84 -1.78 27.15
CA LEU A 42 -6.48 -1.43 26.75
C LEU A 42 -6.45 -0.50 25.54
N LYS A 43 -5.42 0.35 25.50
CA LYS A 43 -5.12 1.16 24.31
C LYS A 43 -4.55 0.28 23.19
N ILE A 44 -4.81 0.68 21.95
CA ILE A 44 -4.42 -0.09 20.77
C ILE A 44 -2.90 -0.27 20.64
N GLU A 45 -2.12 0.74 21.03
CA GLU A 45 -0.66 0.68 20.96
C GLU A 45 -0.11 -0.44 21.85
N THR A 46 -0.69 -0.58 23.04
CA THR A 46 -0.36 -1.68 23.96
C THR A 46 -0.79 -3.02 23.37
N ILE A 47 -2.02 -3.13 22.85
CA ILE A 47 -2.55 -4.38 22.27
C ILE A 47 -1.72 -4.83 21.07
N ALA A 48 -1.39 -3.92 20.15
CA ALA A 48 -0.57 -4.21 18.98
C ALA A 48 0.85 -4.62 19.38
N ARG A 49 1.44 -3.98 20.41
CA ARG A 49 2.74 -4.35 20.95
C ARG A 49 2.73 -5.74 21.60
N ILE A 50 1.76 -6.07 22.44
CA ILE A 50 1.70 -7.40 23.08
C ILE A 50 1.37 -8.49 22.05
N ALA A 51 0.46 -8.25 21.11
CA ALA A 51 0.10 -9.21 20.07
C ALA A 51 1.25 -9.47 19.09
N TYR A 52 2.18 -8.51 18.94
CA TYR A 52 3.41 -8.73 18.18
C TYR A 52 4.35 -9.77 18.84
N HIS A 53 4.32 -9.92 20.17
CA HIS A 53 5.19 -10.84 20.91
C HIS A 53 4.49 -12.10 21.41
N ASP A 54 3.16 -12.08 21.59
CA ASP A 54 2.38 -13.17 22.15
C ASP A 54 1.25 -13.60 21.20
N PRO A 55 1.42 -14.74 20.49
CA PRO A 55 0.41 -15.25 19.55
C PRO A 55 -0.94 -15.56 20.20
N SER A 56 -0.98 -15.86 21.50
CA SER A 56 -2.25 -16.19 22.19
C SER A 56 -3.16 -14.97 22.28
N ILE A 57 -2.58 -13.77 22.47
CA ILE A 57 -3.30 -12.51 22.47
C ILE A 57 -3.79 -12.19 21.07
N GLU A 58 -2.94 -12.38 20.06
CA GLU A 58 -3.30 -12.17 18.65
C GLU A 58 -4.49 -13.04 18.24
N ILE A 59 -4.43 -14.35 18.54
CA ILE A 59 -5.53 -15.29 18.27
C ILE A 59 -6.80 -14.83 18.97
N PHE A 60 -6.71 -14.42 20.24
CA PHE A 60 -7.90 -13.99 20.98
C PHE A 60 -8.51 -12.69 20.42
N CYS A 61 -7.67 -11.73 20.01
CA CYS A 61 -8.15 -10.49 19.41
C CYS A 61 -8.96 -10.73 18.14
N ASN A 62 -8.75 -11.85 17.45
CA ASN A 62 -9.50 -12.23 16.26
C ASN A 62 -10.87 -12.90 16.54
N HIS A 63 -11.29 -13.03 17.81
CA HIS A 63 -12.62 -13.54 18.13
C HIS A 63 -13.74 -12.65 17.55
N SER A 64 -14.83 -13.30 17.13
CA SER A 64 -16.02 -12.65 16.56
C SER A 64 -16.63 -11.58 17.48
N GLU A 65 -16.58 -11.77 18.80
CA GLU A 65 -17.09 -10.81 19.80
C GLU A 65 -16.31 -9.49 19.88
N LEU A 66 -15.11 -9.44 19.28
CA LEU A 66 -14.30 -8.23 19.17
C LEU A 66 -14.39 -7.59 17.78
N LYS A 67 -15.01 -8.25 16.79
CA LYS A 67 -15.08 -7.76 15.41
C LYS A 67 -15.69 -6.35 15.31
N GLU A 68 -16.81 -6.11 15.99
CA GLU A 68 -17.46 -4.80 16.01
C GLU A 68 -16.60 -3.76 16.74
N TYR A 69 -15.95 -4.15 17.83
CA TYR A 69 -15.06 -3.27 18.60
C TYR A 69 -13.90 -2.76 17.74
N TRP A 70 -13.21 -3.67 17.03
CA TRP A 70 -12.15 -3.30 16.10
C TRP A 70 -12.67 -2.49 14.92
N GLY A 71 -13.84 -2.83 14.38
CA GLY A 71 -14.47 -2.07 13.30
C GLY A 71 -14.71 -0.60 13.68
N LYS A 72 -15.14 -0.32 14.91
CA LYS A 72 -15.29 1.05 15.42
C LYS A 72 -13.96 1.80 15.47
N ILE A 73 -12.90 1.13 15.93
CA ILE A 73 -11.55 1.72 15.98
C ILE A 73 -11.03 2.01 14.55
N TRP A 74 -11.21 1.07 13.62
CA TRP A 74 -10.86 1.26 12.21
C TRP A 74 -11.59 2.44 11.57
N CYS A 75 -12.91 2.55 11.79
CA CYS A 75 -13.70 3.66 11.24
C CYS A 75 -13.21 5.01 11.81
N ALA A 76 -12.92 5.07 13.12
CA ALA A 76 -12.41 6.26 13.78
C ALA A 76 -10.99 6.65 13.34
N TYR A 77 -10.17 5.68 12.93
CA TYR A 77 -8.83 5.93 12.42
C TYR A 77 -8.82 6.86 11.20
N GLY A 78 -9.87 6.82 10.36
CA GLY A 78 -10.02 7.76 9.25
C GLY A 78 -9.95 9.22 9.68
N VAL A 79 -10.50 9.55 10.85
CA VAL A 79 -10.50 10.92 11.41
C VAL A 79 -9.08 11.31 11.81
N ALA A 80 -8.40 10.42 12.54
CA ALA A 80 -7.03 10.63 12.97
C ALA A 80 -6.09 10.83 11.78
N LEU A 81 -6.22 10.00 10.74
CA LEU A 81 -5.36 10.09 9.55
C LEU A 81 -5.67 11.34 8.71
N ALA A 82 -6.94 11.71 8.54
CA ALA A 82 -7.33 12.95 7.85
C ALA A 82 -6.76 14.18 8.56
N GLN A 83 -6.86 14.22 9.90
CA GLN A 83 -6.27 15.29 10.70
C GLN A 83 -4.74 15.35 10.54
N GLN A 84 -4.05 14.20 10.55
CA GLN A 84 -2.60 14.17 10.34
C GLN A 84 -2.17 14.70 8.96
N LYS A 85 -3.03 14.57 7.95
CA LYS A 85 -2.78 15.06 6.58
C LYS A 85 -3.35 16.46 6.31
N ASN A 86 -3.92 17.14 7.31
CA ASN A 86 -4.63 18.42 7.15
C ASN A 86 -5.73 18.36 6.07
N LEU A 87 -6.48 17.25 6.03
CA LEU A 87 -7.61 17.04 5.14
C LEU A 87 -8.94 17.20 5.89
N PRO A 88 -10.08 17.41 5.19
CA PRO A 88 -11.40 17.35 5.81
C PRO A 88 -11.59 16.06 6.60
N LEU A 89 -12.16 16.18 7.81
CA LEU A 89 -12.36 15.03 8.69
C LEU A 89 -13.35 14.05 8.05
N ILE A 90 -12.96 12.78 7.99
CA ILE A 90 -13.79 11.70 7.49
C ILE A 90 -13.69 10.49 8.41
N MET A 91 -14.74 9.69 8.49
CA MET A 91 -14.62 8.34 9.00
C MET A 91 -14.35 7.38 7.84
N PHE A 92 -13.61 6.32 8.13
CA PHE A 92 -13.54 5.20 7.20
C PHE A 92 -14.81 4.37 7.27
N PHE A 93 -15.15 3.75 6.13
CA PHE A 93 -16.17 2.74 6.07
C PHE A 93 -15.66 1.43 6.65
N SER A 94 -16.55 0.72 7.35
CA SER A 94 -16.31 -0.65 7.79
C SER A 94 -16.09 -1.57 6.59
N GLN A 95 -15.16 -2.52 6.73
CA GLN A 95 -14.86 -3.51 5.71
C GLN A 95 -15.05 -4.91 6.29
N PRO A 96 -16.29 -5.35 6.58
CA PRO A 96 -16.57 -6.54 7.38
C PRO A 96 -16.04 -7.86 6.80
N GLN A 97 -15.70 -7.89 5.51
CA GLN A 97 -15.04 -8.99 4.82
C GLN A 97 -13.55 -9.14 5.19
N LEU A 98 -12.95 -8.10 5.76
CA LEU A 98 -11.56 -8.09 6.19
C LEU A 98 -11.43 -8.38 7.68
N ASN A 99 -10.26 -8.84 8.07
CA ASN A 99 -9.89 -8.93 9.47
C ASN A 99 -9.77 -7.51 10.07
N GLN A 100 -10.75 -7.13 10.89
CA GLN A 100 -10.79 -5.81 11.51
C GLN A 100 -9.62 -5.57 12.45
N PHE A 101 -9.13 -6.61 13.13
CA PHE A 101 -7.99 -6.46 14.02
C PHE A 101 -6.70 -6.19 13.23
N ASP A 102 -6.50 -6.88 12.11
CA ASP A 102 -5.38 -6.59 11.20
C ASP A 102 -5.45 -5.17 10.65
N LEU A 103 -6.63 -4.72 10.19
CA LEU A 103 -6.79 -3.34 9.73
C LEU A 103 -6.36 -2.31 10.79
N VAL A 104 -6.76 -2.53 12.04
CA VAL A 104 -6.38 -1.65 13.15
C VAL A 104 -4.88 -1.73 13.45
N ARG A 105 -4.26 -2.92 13.39
CA ARG A 105 -2.80 -3.06 13.54
C ARG A 105 -2.05 -2.38 12.40
N GLY A 106 -2.49 -2.57 11.15
CA GLY A 106 -1.94 -1.92 9.97
C GLY A 106 -1.99 -0.40 10.08
N ALA A 107 -3.13 0.14 10.55
CA ALA A 107 -3.30 1.55 10.85
C ALA A 107 -2.33 2.06 11.94
N TYR A 108 -2.19 1.31 13.04
CA TYR A 108 -1.26 1.65 14.12
C TYR A 108 0.20 1.67 13.65
N PHE A 109 0.67 0.63 12.97
CA PHE A 109 2.06 0.56 12.50
C PHE A 109 2.35 1.60 11.42
N PHE A 110 1.37 1.91 10.57
CA PHE A 110 1.51 3.03 9.64
C PHE A 110 1.62 4.36 10.40
N HIS A 111 0.74 4.62 11.37
CA HIS A 111 0.83 5.82 12.21
C HIS A 111 2.19 5.93 12.91
N LEU A 112 2.69 4.84 13.50
CA LEU A 112 4.01 4.77 14.12
C LEU A 112 5.11 5.14 13.12
N SER A 113 5.06 4.66 11.87
CA SER A 113 6.01 5.05 10.84
C SER A 113 6.01 6.57 10.58
N GLN A 114 4.82 7.20 10.58
CA GLN A 114 4.69 8.64 10.35
C GLN A 114 5.23 9.45 11.52
N GLU A 115 5.05 8.99 12.76
CA GLU A 115 5.63 9.63 13.95
C GLU A 115 7.16 9.48 13.99
N ILE A 116 7.69 8.30 13.66
CA ILE A 116 9.15 8.07 13.51
C ILE A 116 9.74 9.04 12.49
N ARG A 117 9.12 9.15 11.31
CA ARG A 117 9.54 10.09 10.25
C ARG A 117 9.54 11.54 10.74
N LYS A 118 8.46 11.99 11.39
CA LYS A 118 8.35 13.36 11.92
C LYS A 118 9.45 13.67 12.95
N ASN A 119 9.74 12.72 13.83
CA ASN A 119 10.74 12.90 14.89
C ASN A 119 12.17 12.93 14.34
N ILE A 120 12.48 12.07 13.37
CA ILE A 120 13.81 11.96 12.78
C ILE A 120 14.03 13.04 11.69
N LYS A 121 12.95 13.59 11.12
CA LYS A 121 12.97 14.57 10.01
C LYS A 121 13.69 14.07 8.76
N THR A 122 13.63 12.77 8.50
CA THR A 122 14.21 12.13 7.33
C THR A 122 13.18 11.20 6.71
N ASP A 123 12.95 11.35 5.42
CA ASP A 123 12.11 10.42 4.65
C ASP A 123 12.83 9.08 4.45
N PHE A 124 12.06 8.00 4.54
CA PHE A 124 12.47 6.64 4.22
C PHE A 124 13.60 6.10 5.10
N GLY A 125 13.67 6.56 6.35
CA GLY A 125 14.58 6.02 7.35
C GLY A 125 14.29 4.54 7.66
N PHE A 126 15.32 3.80 8.08
CA PHE A 126 15.20 2.36 8.35
C PHE A 126 13.99 2.00 9.24
N SER A 127 13.80 2.71 10.36
CA SER A 127 12.73 2.43 11.31
C SER A 127 11.34 2.82 10.81
N GLU A 128 11.25 3.83 9.94
CA GLU A 128 10.03 4.11 9.18
C GLU A 128 9.72 2.91 8.28
N MET A 129 10.69 2.45 7.49
CA MET A 129 10.49 1.35 6.53
C MET A 129 10.15 0.02 7.19
N GLU A 130 10.78 -0.34 8.31
CA GLU A 130 10.42 -1.55 9.04
C GLU A 130 9.00 -1.46 9.61
N SER A 131 8.59 -0.29 10.13
CA SER A 131 7.20 -0.07 10.57
C SER A 131 6.21 -0.17 9.41
N ILE A 132 6.56 0.36 8.23
CA ILE A 132 5.74 0.25 7.01
C ILE A 132 5.61 -1.21 6.58
N LYS A 133 6.69 -1.99 6.56
CA LYS A 133 6.62 -3.41 6.19
C LYS A 133 5.72 -4.20 7.14
N ILE A 134 5.77 -3.91 8.45
CA ILE A 134 4.85 -4.51 9.42
C ILE A 134 3.40 -4.09 9.11
N ALA A 135 3.16 -2.82 8.82
CA ALA A 135 1.83 -2.33 8.46
C ALA A 135 1.27 -2.98 7.18
N ILE A 136 2.12 -3.22 6.17
CA ILE A 136 1.76 -3.92 4.93
C ILE A 136 1.35 -5.36 5.21
N ARG A 137 2.07 -6.08 6.09
CA ARG A 137 1.70 -7.45 6.50
C ARG A 137 0.31 -7.53 7.11
N HIS A 138 -0.17 -6.44 7.70
CA HIS A 138 -1.52 -6.31 8.24
C HIS A 138 -2.51 -5.62 7.26
N GLY A 139 -2.17 -5.52 5.97
CA GLY A 139 -3.09 -5.06 4.91
C GLY A 139 -3.31 -3.55 4.85
N SER A 140 -2.41 -2.73 5.42
CA SER A 140 -2.54 -1.27 5.40
C SER A 140 -2.32 -0.70 3.99
N VAL A 141 -3.38 -0.16 3.39
CA VAL A 141 -3.34 0.52 2.09
C VAL A 141 -2.42 1.73 2.09
N HIS A 142 -2.43 2.51 3.17
CA HIS A 142 -1.62 3.72 3.29
C HIS A 142 -0.13 3.37 3.42
N ALA A 143 0.18 2.24 4.04
CA ALA A 143 1.55 1.71 4.09
C ALA A 143 2.02 1.21 2.71
N ILE A 144 1.15 0.53 1.95
CA ILE A 144 1.45 0.12 0.57
C ILE A 144 1.76 1.36 -0.29
N GLN A 145 0.92 2.40 -0.23
CA GLN A 145 1.13 3.67 -0.96
C GLN A 145 2.49 4.30 -0.60
N ARG A 146 2.78 4.43 0.70
CA ARG A 146 4.03 5.03 1.16
C ARG A 146 5.26 4.19 0.80
N TYR A 147 5.13 2.88 0.74
CA TYR A 147 6.21 2.02 0.24
C TYR A 147 6.40 2.14 -1.27
N ASN A 148 5.33 2.32 -2.05
CA ASN A 148 5.45 2.65 -3.47
C ASN A 148 6.18 3.99 -3.67
N GLU A 149 5.90 5.02 -2.86
CA GLU A 149 6.65 6.29 -2.87
C GLU A 149 8.15 6.07 -2.60
N TYR A 150 8.49 5.18 -1.66
CA TYR A 150 9.88 4.81 -1.37
C TYR A 150 10.56 4.14 -2.58
N ILE A 151 9.88 3.23 -3.26
CA ILE A 151 10.43 2.56 -4.44
C ILE A 151 10.60 3.56 -5.58
N TYR A 152 9.63 4.45 -5.81
CA TYR A 152 9.77 5.53 -6.80
C TYR A 152 10.95 6.45 -6.47
N TYR A 153 11.18 6.79 -5.20
CA TYR A 153 12.35 7.55 -4.77
C TYR A 153 13.66 6.82 -5.10
N LYS A 154 13.72 5.49 -4.90
CA LYS A 154 14.89 4.68 -5.29
C LYS A 154 15.08 4.62 -6.80
N LEU A 155 14.00 4.47 -7.56
CA LEU A 155 14.04 4.40 -9.04
C LEU A 155 14.65 5.66 -9.66
N GLN A 156 14.49 6.83 -9.04
CA GLN A 156 15.12 8.08 -9.50
C GLN A 156 16.65 8.06 -9.44
N GLN A 157 17.24 7.16 -8.64
CA GLN A 157 18.68 7.08 -8.37
C GLN A 157 19.29 5.76 -8.88
N ALA A 158 18.46 4.86 -9.40
CA ALA A 158 18.85 3.51 -9.73
C ALA A 158 19.62 3.43 -11.05
N SER A 159 20.52 2.45 -11.14
CA SER A 159 21.07 2.00 -12.42
C SER A 159 19.99 1.29 -13.25
N ALA A 160 20.27 1.03 -14.54
CA ALA A 160 19.35 0.25 -15.36
C ALA A 160 19.14 -1.18 -14.82
N GLU A 161 20.19 -1.81 -14.30
CA GLU A 161 20.14 -3.16 -13.74
C GLU A 161 19.29 -3.19 -12.45
N ASP A 162 19.50 -2.23 -11.55
CA ASP A 162 18.74 -2.14 -10.29
C ASP A 162 17.26 -1.79 -10.54
N SER A 163 17.00 -0.95 -11.55
CA SER A 163 15.65 -0.48 -11.89
C SER A 163 14.68 -1.63 -12.15
N TYR A 164 15.12 -2.68 -12.84
CA TYR A 164 14.27 -3.85 -13.12
C TYR A 164 13.74 -4.46 -11.82
N SER A 165 14.64 -4.76 -10.87
CA SER A 165 14.26 -5.35 -9.57
C SER A 165 13.29 -4.47 -8.78
N LEU A 166 13.50 -3.15 -8.83
CA LEU A 166 12.65 -2.17 -8.14
C LEU A 166 11.26 -2.09 -8.77
N TYR A 167 11.14 -2.17 -10.10
CA TYR A 167 9.83 -2.24 -10.75
C TYR A 167 9.08 -3.52 -10.40
N GLN A 168 9.77 -4.67 -10.36
CA GLN A 168 9.15 -5.92 -9.92
C GLN A 168 8.65 -5.84 -8.46
N GLU A 169 9.44 -5.22 -7.58
CA GLU A 169 9.05 -4.96 -6.20
C GLU A 169 7.83 -4.02 -6.12
N LEU A 170 7.82 -2.94 -6.91
CA LEU A 170 6.72 -1.97 -6.98
C LEU A 170 5.41 -2.63 -7.43
N ILE A 171 5.48 -3.44 -8.49
CA ILE A 171 4.33 -4.17 -9.04
C ILE A 171 3.83 -5.19 -8.02
N ALA A 172 4.73 -5.94 -7.39
CA ALA A 172 4.36 -6.93 -6.36
C ALA A 172 3.68 -6.27 -5.16
N ASN A 173 4.21 -5.15 -4.67
CA ASN A 173 3.61 -4.42 -3.56
C ASN A 173 2.25 -3.81 -3.95
N SER A 174 2.11 -3.30 -5.17
CA SER A 174 0.83 -2.74 -5.67
C SER A 174 -0.26 -3.81 -5.78
N LYS A 175 0.10 -5.04 -6.18
CA LYS A 175 -0.84 -6.18 -6.25
C LYS A 175 -1.46 -6.54 -4.90
N LEU A 176 -0.82 -6.20 -3.78
CA LEU A 176 -1.39 -6.43 -2.43
C LEU A 176 -2.68 -5.65 -2.18
N MET A 177 -2.97 -4.59 -2.96
CA MET A 177 -4.21 -3.83 -2.84
C MET A 177 -5.42 -4.52 -3.49
N LEU A 178 -5.21 -5.37 -4.50
CA LEU A 178 -6.28 -5.88 -5.35
C LEU A 178 -7.40 -6.60 -4.57
N PRO A 179 -7.10 -7.47 -3.58
CA PRO A 179 -8.14 -8.22 -2.90
C PRO A 179 -9.10 -7.35 -2.07
N TYR A 180 -8.69 -6.11 -1.74
CA TYR A 180 -9.30 -5.34 -0.65
C TYR A 180 -9.75 -3.94 -1.05
N TYR A 181 -9.11 -3.33 -2.05
CA TYR A 181 -9.31 -1.92 -2.37
C TYR A 181 -9.93 -1.66 -3.75
N GLY A 182 -10.29 -2.71 -4.48
CA GLY A 182 -11.07 -2.63 -5.71
C GLY A 182 -10.45 -1.72 -6.75
N SER A 183 -11.26 -0.85 -7.36
CA SER A 183 -10.84 0.07 -8.42
C SER A 183 -9.62 0.92 -8.05
N TYR A 184 -9.51 1.36 -6.79
CA TYR A 184 -8.33 2.10 -6.32
C TYR A 184 -7.04 1.27 -6.45
N GLY A 185 -7.09 -0.01 -6.05
CA GLY A 185 -5.94 -0.91 -6.12
C GLY A 185 -5.52 -1.19 -7.56
N TYR A 186 -6.48 -1.40 -8.47
CA TYR A 186 -6.21 -1.58 -9.89
C TYR A 186 -5.63 -0.32 -10.55
N MET A 187 -6.04 0.87 -10.12
CA MET A 187 -5.43 2.12 -10.59
C MET A 187 -3.97 2.26 -10.12
N VAL A 188 -3.67 1.92 -8.86
CA VAL A 188 -2.27 1.91 -8.36
C VAL A 188 -1.43 0.90 -9.13
N LEU A 189 -1.97 -0.28 -9.40
CA LEU A 189 -1.27 -1.29 -10.21
C LEU A 189 -1.04 -0.81 -11.65
N ALA A 190 -2.04 -0.19 -12.28
CA ALA A 190 -1.91 0.37 -13.62
C ALA A 190 -0.82 1.44 -13.68
N ASP A 191 -0.75 2.33 -12.67
CA ASP A 191 0.31 3.34 -12.58
C ASP A 191 1.70 2.68 -12.49
N ALA A 192 1.89 1.68 -11.62
CA ALA A 192 3.15 0.94 -11.51
C ALA A 192 3.57 0.24 -12.82
N LEU A 193 2.64 -0.49 -13.44
CA LEU A 193 2.86 -1.17 -14.72
C LEU A 193 3.17 -0.17 -15.84
N SER A 194 2.51 1.00 -15.84
CA SER A 194 2.75 2.03 -16.85
C SER A 194 4.18 2.57 -16.78
N HIS A 195 4.69 2.86 -15.58
CA HIS A 195 6.08 3.30 -15.41
C HIS A 195 7.08 2.24 -15.87
N TYR A 196 6.82 0.98 -15.54
CA TYR A 196 7.67 -0.13 -15.98
C TYR A 196 7.64 -0.30 -17.50
N CYS A 197 6.46 -0.26 -18.13
CA CYS A 197 6.30 -0.29 -19.58
C CYS A 197 7.08 0.84 -20.26
N LEU A 198 7.00 2.07 -19.75
CA LEU A 198 7.75 3.21 -20.29
C LEU A 198 9.27 3.05 -20.12
N TRP A 199 9.71 2.51 -18.97
CA TRP A 199 11.11 2.19 -18.76
C TRP A 199 11.62 1.15 -19.77
N LEU A 200 10.83 0.12 -20.08
CA LEU A 200 11.17 -0.88 -21.09
C LEU A 200 11.32 -0.26 -22.48
N LEU A 201 10.41 0.64 -22.87
CA LEU A 201 10.50 1.38 -24.14
C LEU A 201 11.78 2.21 -24.22
N ASN A 202 12.12 2.94 -23.15
CA ASN A 202 13.34 3.75 -23.09
C ASN A 202 14.63 2.91 -23.14
N ASN A 203 14.54 1.61 -22.85
CA ASN A 203 15.64 0.65 -22.93
C ASN A 203 15.53 -0.28 -24.15
N PHE A 204 14.72 0.09 -25.15
CA PHE A 204 14.55 -0.64 -26.41
C PHE A 204 14.04 -2.09 -26.26
N LYS A 205 13.39 -2.41 -25.14
CA LYS A 205 12.79 -3.72 -24.84
C LYS A 205 11.33 -3.77 -25.30
N PHE A 206 11.11 -3.67 -26.61
CA PHE A 206 9.78 -3.45 -27.18
C PHE A 206 8.80 -4.62 -26.97
N GLU A 207 9.26 -5.86 -27.08
CA GLU A 207 8.41 -7.05 -26.87
C GLU A 207 7.91 -7.12 -25.40
N GLU A 208 8.81 -6.94 -24.44
CA GLU A 208 8.47 -6.85 -23.02
C GLU A 208 7.51 -5.68 -22.77
N ALA A 209 7.79 -4.50 -23.35
CA ALA A 209 6.93 -3.33 -23.19
C ALA A 209 5.51 -3.57 -23.76
N GLN A 210 5.38 -4.33 -24.84
CA GLN A 210 4.09 -4.68 -25.42
C GLN A 210 3.29 -5.63 -24.51
N ALA A 211 3.96 -6.56 -23.82
CA ALA A 211 3.31 -7.41 -22.82
C ALA A 211 2.80 -6.56 -21.64
N GLU A 212 3.65 -5.69 -21.09
CA GLU A 212 3.27 -4.80 -19.99
C GLU A 212 2.16 -3.81 -20.38
N TYR A 213 2.17 -3.32 -21.62
CA TYR A 213 1.10 -2.48 -22.14
C TYR A 213 -0.27 -3.16 -22.04
N LYS A 214 -0.35 -4.46 -22.37
CA LYS A 214 -1.61 -5.22 -22.24
C LYS A 214 -2.06 -5.30 -20.77
N HIS A 215 -1.14 -5.56 -19.86
CA HIS A 215 -1.45 -5.61 -18.43
C HIS A 215 -1.90 -4.27 -17.85
N VAL A 216 -1.35 -3.14 -18.33
CA VAL A 216 -1.86 -1.80 -17.96
C VAL A 216 -3.32 -1.66 -18.38
N LEU A 217 -3.65 -2.01 -19.63
CA LEU A 217 -5.02 -1.90 -20.13
C LEU A 217 -5.98 -2.82 -19.38
N GLU A 218 -5.59 -4.07 -19.12
CA GLU A 218 -6.37 -5.02 -18.33
C GLU A 218 -6.65 -4.48 -16.93
N SER A 219 -5.64 -3.93 -16.26
CA SER A 219 -5.80 -3.34 -14.92
C SER A 219 -6.78 -2.16 -14.93
N LEU A 220 -6.71 -1.29 -15.94
CA LEU A 220 -7.62 -0.15 -16.10
C LEU A 220 -9.05 -0.59 -16.45
N ASP A 221 -9.20 -1.65 -17.26
CA ASP A 221 -10.51 -2.22 -17.58
C ASP A 221 -11.16 -2.85 -16.36
N TYR A 222 -10.40 -3.57 -15.52
CA TYR A 222 -10.90 -4.04 -14.24
C TYR A 222 -11.25 -2.89 -13.30
N ALA A 223 -10.42 -1.85 -13.22
CA ALA A 223 -10.70 -0.68 -12.40
C ALA A 223 -12.01 0.02 -12.79
N GLU A 224 -12.30 0.14 -14.09
CA GLU A 224 -13.54 0.69 -14.61
C GLU A 224 -14.74 -0.22 -14.31
N LEU A 225 -14.59 -1.53 -14.54
CA LEU A 225 -15.64 -2.52 -14.35
C LEU A 225 -16.22 -2.51 -12.93
N ILE A 226 -15.38 -2.33 -11.91
CA ILE A 226 -15.77 -2.39 -10.50
C ILE A 226 -15.83 -1.02 -9.82
N LEU A 227 -15.81 0.07 -10.59
CA LEU A 227 -15.69 1.44 -10.09
C LEU A 227 -16.82 1.79 -9.10
N ASN A 228 -18.06 1.44 -9.46
CA ASN A 228 -19.25 1.77 -8.69
C ASN A 228 -19.30 1.02 -7.35
N GLU A 229 -18.91 -0.25 -7.36
CA GLU A 229 -18.83 -1.12 -6.18
C GLU A 229 -17.70 -0.70 -5.24
N SER A 230 -16.67 -0.05 -5.78
CA SER A 230 -15.46 0.35 -5.05
C SER A 230 -15.58 1.68 -4.31
N LYS A 231 -16.74 2.35 -4.29
CA LYS A 231 -16.91 3.68 -3.69
C LYS A 231 -16.35 3.79 -2.27
N TYR A 232 -16.62 2.80 -1.42
CA TYR A 232 -16.18 2.81 -0.02
C TYR A 232 -14.70 2.49 0.13
N SER A 233 -14.15 1.57 -0.66
CA SER A 233 -12.72 1.28 -0.63
C SER A 233 -11.90 2.45 -1.18
N ILE A 234 -12.39 3.12 -2.23
CA ILE A 234 -11.79 4.35 -2.76
C ILE A 234 -11.75 5.42 -1.67
N GLN A 235 -12.85 5.66 -0.94
CA GLN A 235 -12.86 6.65 0.14
C GLN A 235 -11.82 6.30 1.22
N ASN A 236 -11.75 5.05 1.67
CA ASN A 236 -10.79 4.63 2.69
C ASN A 236 -9.34 4.78 2.20
N ALA A 237 -9.03 4.33 0.98
CA ALA A 237 -7.70 4.35 0.40
C ALA A 237 -7.19 5.76 0.08
N SER A 238 -8.08 6.64 -0.39
CA SER A 238 -7.77 8.02 -0.78
C SER A 238 -7.96 9.03 0.35
N ILE A 239 -8.50 8.61 1.49
CA ILE A 239 -8.92 9.50 2.58
C ILE A 239 -9.91 10.55 2.04
N GLY A 240 -10.87 10.11 1.23
CA GLY A 240 -11.94 10.94 0.64
C GLY A 240 -11.52 11.80 -0.55
N VAL A 241 -10.24 11.76 -0.98
CA VAL A 241 -9.73 12.57 -2.09
C VAL A 241 -10.10 11.99 -3.46
N GLY A 242 -10.42 10.69 -3.54
CA GLY A 242 -10.79 10.00 -4.77
C GLY A 242 -9.61 9.38 -5.53
N LEU A 243 -9.87 8.96 -6.77
CA LEU A 243 -8.93 8.19 -7.58
C LEU A 243 -7.69 8.97 -8.00
N LYS A 244 -7.68 10.31 -8.00
CA LYS A 244 -6.49 11.09 -8.36
C LYS A 244 -5.26 10.79 -7.49
N CYS A 245 -5.43 10.28 -6.28
CA CYS A 245 -4.32 9.89 -5.41
C CYS A 245 -3.76 8.49 -5.71
N SER A 246 -4.39 7.73 -6.60
CA SER A 246 -3.97 6.37 -6.96
C SER A 246 -2.90 6.34 -8.06
N ASN A 247 -2.66 7.46 -8.74
CA ASN A 247 -1.79 7.52 -9.90
C ASN A 247 -0.99 8.84 -9.98
N SER A 248 0.15 8.79 -10.65
CA SER A 248 1.12 9.89 -10.77
C SER A 248 0.63 11.10 -11.56
N LYS A 249 -0.45 10.95 -12.35
CA LYS A 249 -1.00 11.99 -13.24
C LYS A 249 -2.27 12.65 -12.70
N GLY A 250 -2.78 12.19 -11.55
CA GLY A 250 -3.98 12.76 -10.95
C GLY A 250 -5.28 12.44 -11.69
N PHE A 251 -5.33 11.34 -12.45
CA PHE A 251 -6.55 10.92 -13.16
C PHE A 251 -7.65 10.54 -12.18
N GLU A 252 -8.86 11.05 -12.42
CA GLU A 252 -10.03 10.83 -11.56
C GLU A 252 -10.90 9.66 -12.04
N ALA A 253 -10.65 9.13 -13.24
CA ALA A 253 -11.35 7.98 -13.81
C ALA A 253 -10.38 6.99 -14.49
N PRO A 254 -10.65 5.67 -14.44
CA PRO A 254 -9.84 4.68 -15.15
C PRO A 254 -9.84 4.88 -16.66
N SER A 255 -10.99 5.18 -17.26
CA SER A 255 -11.10 5.56 -18.68
C SER A 255 -10.16 6.70 -19.08
N GLN A 256 -10.06 7.76 -18.27
CA GLN A 256 -9.15 8.88 -18.51
C GLN A 256 -7.68 8.43 -18.54
N ALA A 257 -7.28 7.60 -17.58
CA ALA A 257 -5.93 7.03 -17.53
C ALA A 257 -5.66 6.12 -18.74
N LYS A 258 -6.67 5.34 -19.17
CA LYS A 258 -6.59 4.42 -20.30
C LYS A 258 -6.36 5.16 -21.61
N ASP A 259 -7.18 6.17 -21.89
CA ASP A 259 -7.07 6.97 -23.12
C ASP A 259 -5.71 7.68 -23.20
N PHE A 260 -5.25 8.26 -22.08
CA PHE A 260 -3.94 8.87 -22.00
C PHE A 260 -2.83 7.86 -22.30
N PHE A 261 -2.85 6.70 -21.66
CA PHE A 261 -1.78 5.72 -21.81
C PHE A 261 -1.74 5.11 -23.22
N ILE A 262 -2.89 4.83 -23.84
CA ILE A 262 -2.98 4.39 -25.24
C ILE A 262 -2.32 5.42 -26.17
N ALA A 263 -2.67 6.71 -26.01
CA ALA A 263 -2.13 7.78 -26.82
C ALA A 263 -0.61 7.96 -26.61
N TYR A 264 -0.15 7.85 -25.36
CA TYR A 264 1.26 7.98 -25.02
C TYR A 264 2.09 6.80 -25.56
N TYR A 265 1.63 5.57 -25.37
CA TYR A 265 2.30 4.36 -25.84
C TYR A 265 2.46 4.36 -27.37
N LYS A 266 1.39 4.68 -28.12
CA LYS A 266 1.44 4.76 -29.59
C LYS A 266 2.44 5.79 -30.11
N LYS A 267 2.66 6.90 -29.39
CA LYS A 267 3.66 7.91 -29.73
C LYS A 267 5.10 7.46 -29.39
N SER A 268 5.24 6.52 -28.47
CA SER A 268 6.53 6.10 -27.90
C SER A 268 7.12 4.87 -28.60
N ILE A 269 6.30 4.11 -29.34
CA ILE A 269 6.79 3.00 -30.16
C ILE A 269 7.29 3.50 -31.53
N PRO A 270 8.37 2.92 -32.09
CA PRO A 270 8.80 3.21 -33.45
C PRO A 270 7.66 2.89 -34.44
N ALA A 271 7.53 3.70 -35.49
CA ALA A 271 6.63 3.37 -36.59
C ALA A 271 6.97 1.96 -37.12
N PRO A 272 5.98 1.14 -37.51
CA PRO A 272 6.26 -0.10 -38.21
C PRO A 272 7.15 0.24 -39.40
N GLN A 273 8.34 -0.37 -39.49
CA GLN A 273 9.12 -0.29 -40.71
C GLN A 273 8.29 -1.00 -41.78
N ASP A 274 7.77 -0.24 -42.74
CA ASP A 274 7.18 -0.78 -43.96
C ASP A 274 8.26 -1.61 -44.65
N SER A 275 8.27 -2.92 -44.40
CA SER A 275 9.05 -3.89 -45.15
C SER A 275 8.42 -4.05 -46.53
N ASN A 276 8.53 -3.01 -47.36
CA ASN A 276 8.20 -3.02 -48.79
C ASN A 276 9.01 -1.94 -49.51
N SER A 277 10.34 -1.99 -49.41
CA SER A 277 11.20 -1.47 -50.48
C SER A 277 11.58 -2.63 -51.40
N SER A 278 10.72 -2.84 -52.39
CA SER A 278 11.06 -3.25 -53.75
C SER A 278 12.46 -3.87 -53.96
N ARG A 279 12.53 -5.20 -53.88
CA ARG A 279 13.41 -5.96 -54.79
C ARG A 279 12.86 -5.77 -56.21
N LEU A 280 13.31 -4.73 -56.88
CA LEU A 280 13.31 -4.71 -58.35
C LEU A 280 14.77 -4.88 -58.77
N ILE A 281 15.08 -6.14 -59.08
CA ILE A 281 16.24 -6.54 -59.87
C ILE A 281 16.07 -5.85 -61.22
N SER A 282 16.88 -4.84 -61.52
CA SER A 282 17.12 -4.44 -62.91
C SER A 282 18.34 -5.20 -63.41
N VAL A 283 18.08 -6.28 -64.13
CA VAL A 283 19.01 -6.83 -65.11
C VAL A 283 19.10 -5.82 -66.25
N LEU A 284 20.28 -5.25 -66.46
CA LEU A 284 20.84 -4.91 -67.76
C LEU A 284 22.37 -5.02 -67.67
#